data_AF-A0A016XLJ4-F1
#
_entry.id   AF-A0A016XLJ4-F1
#
_cell.length_a   1.000
_cell.length_b   1.000
_cell.length_c   1.000
_cell.angle_alpha   90.00
_cell.angle_beta   90.00
_cell.angle_gamma   90.00
#
_symmetry.space_group_name_H-M   'P 1'
#
loop_
_entity.id
_entity.type
_entity.pdbx_description
1 polymer ?
#
loop_
_entity_poly.entity_id
_entity_poly.type
_entity_poly.pdbx_seq_one_letter_code
_entity_poly.pdbx_strand_id
1 'polypeptide(L)'
;MRDSLAQPNNLDAQQIIFLPLWARIALLVLLALLGLCAIGAGLHFLFSTPQASERVVPLMAIAQTAIGAFAIMVFVLFAERQLSTTRLYEKTNLFLDRHLVESLSRIEIPQLQAEQTVTVMPVTRASTVHGRRKDIFGCNYHLTLADFQMKFWIGLNVKRLSVIYFVKVSGPDDIEKLKEVFRFTFSGAEKVGYHTNFEHAQLGDEHIVSMWSTVFAEHAILGNPAEQLFWTQDIAMMTQSLARTAVRYKIDLNPSAEPGPL
;
A
#
# COMPACT_ATOMS: atom_id res chain seq x y z
N MET A 1 -24.96 -52.31 1.80
CA MET A 1 -24.15 -52.03 0.60
C MET A 1 -24.48 -50.63 0.11
N ARG A 2 -23.63 -49.65 0.46
CA ARG A 2 -23.58 -48.33 -0.18
C ARG A 2 -22.11 -48.11 -0.48
N ASP A 3 -21.76 -48.24 -1.74
CA ASP A 3 -20.41 -48.02 -2.23
C ASP A 3 -20.06 -46.55 -2.07
N SER A 4 -19.06 -46.28 -1.22
CA SER A 4 -18.41 -44.98 -1.13
C SER A 4 -17.54 -44.78 -2.36
N LEU A 5 -18.07 -44.09 -3.37
CA LEU A 5 -17.29 -43.58 -4.49
C LEU A 5 -16.28 -42.56 -3.95
N ALA A 6 -15.01 -42.96 -3.92
CA ALA A 6 -13.90 -42.05 -3.67
C ALA A 6 -13.95 -40.93 -4.71
N GLN A 7 -14.10 -39.68 -4.24
CA GLN A 7 -13.96 -38.52 -5.11
C GLN A 7 -12.54 -38.47 -5.66
N PRO A 8 -12.34 -38.21 -6.96
CA PRO A 8 -11.01 -38.06 -7.52
C PRO A 8 -10.30 -36.88 -6.83
N ASN A 9 -9.07 -37.12 -6.40
CA ASN A 9 -8.12 -36.10 -5.96
C ASN A 9 -7.87 -35.12 -7.13
N ASN A 10 -8.76 -34.14 -7.28
CA ASN A 10 -8.54 -33.03 -8.18
C ASN A 10 -7.41 -32.20 -7.58
N LEU A 11 -6.32 -32.03 -8.33
CA LEU A 11 -5.23 -31.10 -8.01
C LEU A 11 -5.85 -29.73 -7.77
N ASP A 12 -5.88 -29.32 -6.51
CA ASP A 12 -6.40 -28.02 -6.11
C ASP A 12 -5.51 -26.95 -6.77
N ALA A 13 -6.10 -26.02 -7.51
CA ALA A 13 -5.36 -24.95 -8.18
C ALA A 13 -4.49 -24.14 -7.18
N GLN A 14 -4.86 -24.18 -5.89
CA GLN A 14 -4.07 -23.64 -4.79
C GLN A 14 -2.71 -24.32 -4.61
N GLN A 15 -2.56 -25.62 -4.93
CA GLN A 15 -1.28 -26.34 -4.80
C GLN A 15 -0.24 -25.87 -5.83
N ILE A 16 -0.67 -25.39 -6.99
CA ILE A 16 0.22 -24.82 -8.02
C ILE A 16 0.84 -23.49 -7.56
N ILE A 17 0.14 -22.73 -6.70
CA ILE A 17 0.62 -21.47 -6.12
C ILE A 17 1.84 -21.72 -5.22
N PHE A 18 1.91 -22.87 -4.55
CA PHE A 18 3.01 -23.20 -3.63
C PHE A 18 4.27 -23.75 -4.32
N LEU A 19 4.26 -23.94 -5.64
CA LEU A 19 5.45 -24.40 -6.35
C LEU A 19 6.55 -23.31 -6.33
N PRO A 20 7.83 -23.67 -6.20
CA PRO A 20 8.91 -22.70 -6.35
C PRO A 20 8.97 -22.15 -7.78
N LEU A 21 9.44 -20.91 -7.94
CA LEU A 21 9.42 -20.18 -9.23
C LEU A 21 10.04 -20.99 -10.38
N TRP A 22 11.13 -21.72 -10.12
CA TRP A 22 11.80 -22.56 -11.12
C TRP A 22 10.89 -23.69 -11.63
N ALA A 23 10.11 -24.33 -10.76
CA ALA A 23 9.20 -25.42 -11.14
C ALA A 23 8.03 -24.89 -11.96
N ARG A 24 7.55 -23.68 -11.64
CA ARG A 24 6.50 -23.00 -12.40
C ARG A 24 6.97 -22.60 -13.80
N ILE A 25 8.18 -22.05 -13.92
CA ILE A 25 8.80 -21.75 -15.22
C ILE A 25 8.98 -23.05 -16.03
N ALA A 26 9.46 -24.12 -15.40
CA ALA A 26 9.61 -25.42 -16.06
C ALA A 26 8.27 -25.95 -16.58
N LEU A 27 7.19 -25.86 -15.80
CA LEU A 27 5.86 -26.30 -16.23
C LEU A 27 5.30 -25.42 -17.37
N LEU A 28 5.51 -24.10 -17.32
CA LEU A 28 5.17 -23.18 -18.41
C LEU A 28 5.86 -23.57 -19.71
N VAL A 29 7.18 -23.81 -19.66
CA VAL A 29 7.98 -24.19 -20.82
C VAL A 29 7.51 -25.54 -21.36
N LEU A 30 7.25 -26.52 -20.48
CA LEU A 30 6.75 -27.83 -20.87
C LEU A 30 5.39 -27.74 -21.58
N LEU A 31 4.44 -26.96 -21.02
CA LEU A 31 3.12 -26.76 -21.62
C LEU A 31 3.21 -26.03 -22.97
N ALA A 32 4.08 -25.01 -23.08
CA ALA A 32 4.32 -24.33 -24.34
C ALA A 32 4.91 -25.27 -25.39
N LEU A 33 5.91 -26.07 -25.03
CA LEU A 33 6.52 -27.06 -25.94
C LEU A 33 5.51 -28.13 -26.35
N LEU A 34 4.72 -28.66 -25.42
CA LEU A 34 3.64 -29.62 -25.74
C LEU A 34 2.62 -29.03 -26.72
N GLY A 35 2.18 -27.79 -26.48
CA GLY A 35 1.27 -27.09 -27.39
C GLY A 35 1.88 -26.90 -28.78
N LEU A 36 3.12 -26.44 -28.86
CA LEU A 36 3.83 -26.24 -30.13
C LEU A 36 4.06 -27.56 -30.88
N CYS A 37 4.45 -28.63 -30.17
CA CYS A 37 4.62 -29.95 -30.76
C CYS A 37 3.30 -30.52 -31.28
N ALA A 38 2.20 -30.37 -30.53
CA ALA A 38 0.88 -30.84 -30.95
C ALA A 38 0.37 -30.06 -32.18
N ILE A 39 0.55 -28.75 -32.22
CA ILE A 39 0.23 -27.90 -33.38
C ILE A 39 1.09 -28.29 -34.59
N GLY A 40 2.40 -28.43 -34.41
CA GLY A 40 3.34 -28.79 -35.47
C GLY A 40 3.04 -30.17 -36.05
N ALA A 41 2.77 -31.17 -35.20
CA ALA A 41 2.35 -32.49 -35.62
C ALA A 41 1.01 -32.45 -36.37
N GLY A 42 0.03 -31.70 -35.85
CA GLY A 42 -1.27 -31.50 -36.49
C GLY A 42 -1.15 -30.90 -37.90
N LEU A 43 -0.33 -29.86 -38.07
CA LEU A 43 -0.05 -29.25 -39.37
C LEU A 43 0.65 -30.22 -40.32
N HIS A 44 1.66 -30.95 -39.85
CA HIS A 44 2.36 -31.95 -40.66
C HIS A 44 1.41 -33.05 -41.15
N PHE A 45 0.55 -33.58 -40.28
CA PHE A 45 -0.43 -34.58 -40.70
C PHE A 45 -1.47 -34.01 -41.67
N LEU A 46 -1.90 -32.76 -41.48
CA LEU A 46 -2.84 -32.08 -42.38
C LEU A 46 -2.27 -31.90 -43.79
N PHE A 47 -1.00 -31.51 -43.92
CA PHE A 47 -0.40 -31.16 -45.22
C PHE A 47 0.38 -32.28 -45.89
N SER A 48 1.00 -33.19 -45.13
CA SER A 48 1.90 -34.22 -45.68
C SER A 48 1.28 -35.62 -45.72
N THR A 49 0.22 -35.89 -44.95
CA THR A 49 -0.37 -37.24 -44.86
C THR A 49 -1.91 -37.21 -44.80
N PRO A 50 -2.60 -36.94 -45.93
CA PRO A 50 -4.06 -36.77 -45.95
C PRO A 50 -4.86 -37.96 -45.43
N GLN A 51 -4.31 -39.18 -45.52
CA GLN A 51 -4.93 -40.42 -45.03
C GLN A 51 -4.86 -40.58 -43.50
N ALA A 52 -4.11 -39.74 -42.78
CA ALA A 52 -3.97 -39.77 -41.33
C ALA A 52 -4.83 -38.71 -40.62
N SER A 53 -5.86 -38.18 -41.30
CA SER A 53 -6.74 -37.12 -40.79
C SER A 53 -7.42 -37.48 -39.46
N GLU A 54 -7.65 -38.76 -39.19
CA GLU A 54 -8.22 -39.25 -37.93
C GLU A 54 -7.36 -38.91 -36.70
N ARG A 55 -6.03 -38.75 -36.87
CA ARG A 55 -5.10 -38.39 -35.79
C ARG A 55 -5.06 -36.90 -35.48
N VAL A 56 -5.59 -36.06 -36.38
CA VAL A 56 -5.58 -34.60 -36.22
C VAL A 56 -6.48 -34.18 -35.05
N VAL A 57 -7.63 -34.85 -34.88
CA VAL A 57 -8.59 -34.51 -33.81
C VAL A 57 -8.01 -34.72 -32.40
N PRO A 58 -7.41 -35.89 -32.07
CA PRO A 58 -6.72 -36.07 -30.79
C PRO A 58 -5.57 -35.07 -30.56
N LEU A 59 -4.77 -34.78 -31.61
CA LEU A 59 -3.66 -33.82 -31.50
C LEU A 59 -4.16 -32.39 -31.22
N MET A 60 -5.24 -31.98 -31.87
CA MET A 60 -5.89 -30.69 -31.59
C MET A 60 -6.46 -30.64 -30.17
N ALA A 61 -7.04 -31.73 -29.66
CA ALA A 61 -7.51 -31.80 -28.28
C ALA A 61 -6.35 -31.62 -27.29
N ILE A 62 -5.22 -32.31 -27.49
CA ILE A 62 -4.01 -32.15 -26.67
C ILE A 62 -3.49 -30.71 -26.73
N ALA A 63 -3.44 -30.11 -27.93
CA ALA A 63 -3.01 -28.73 -28.11
C ALA A 63 -3.93 -27.75 -27.35
N GLN A 64 -5.24 -27.90 -27.48
CA GLN A 64 -6.23 -27.08 -26.79
C GLN A 64 -6.13 -27.20 -25.26
N THR A 65 -5.98 -28.43 -24.74
CA THR A 65 -5.77 -28.65 -23.30
C THR A 65 -4.47 -28.02 -22.82
N ALA A 66 -3.37 -28.18 -23.57
CA ALA A 66 -2.08 -27.58 -23.23
C ALA A 66 -2.13 -26.05 -23.22
N ILE A 67 -2.78 -25.44 -24.22
CA ILE A 67 -2.99 -23.99 -24.29
C ILE A 67 -3.87 -23.50 -23.14
N GLY A 68 -4.94 -24.22 -22.81
CA GLY A 68 -5.81 -23.88 -21.67
C GLY A 68 -5.05 -23.92 -20.33
N ALA A 69 -4.31 -24.99 -20.09
CA ALA A 69 -3.47 -25.12 -18.89
C ALA A 69 -2.38 -24.04 -18.84
N PHE A 70 -1.76 -23.72 -19.99
CA PHE A 70 -0.79 -22.65 -20.11
C PHE A 70 -1.40 -21.29 -19.74
N ALA A 71 -2.58 -20.96 -20.27
CA ALA A 71 -3.26 -19.70 -19.98
C ALA A 71 -3.61 -19.57 -18.48
N ILE A 72 -4.10 -20.65 -17.86
CA ILE A 72 -4.36 -20.68 -16.40
C ILE A 72 -3.06 -20.44 -15.63
N MET A 73 -1.97 -21.11 -16.01
CA MET A 73 -0.69 -20.96 -15.33
C MET A 73 -0.10 -19.55 -15.46
N VAL A 74 -0.21 -18.94 -16.64
CA VAL A 74 0.16 -17.53 -16.84
C VAL A 74 -0.68 -16.63 -15.92
N PHE A 75 -2.00 -16.82 -15.88
CA PHE A 75 -2.88 -16.04 -15.02
C PHE A 75 -2.48 -16.15 -13.53
N VAL A 76 -2.25 -17.36 -13.02
CA VAL A 76 -1.80 -17.60 -11.64
C VAL A 76 -0.47 -16.90 -11.35
N LEU A 77 0.49 -17.00 -12.28
CA LEU A 77 1.79 -16.34 -12.12
C LEU A 77 1.69 -14.82 -12.08
N PHE A 78 0.84 -14.22 -12.91
CA PHE A 78 0.60 -12.78 -12.90
C PHE A 78 -0.11 -12.33 -11.61
N ALA A 79 -1.08 -13.12 -11.11
CA ALA A 79 -1.77 -12.84 -9.86
C ALA A 79 -0.82 -12.88 -8.65
N GLU A 80 0.05 -13.89 -8.55
CA GLU A 80 1.00 -14.01 -7.45
C GLU A 80 2.09 -12.92 -7.48
N ARG A 81 2.53 -12.52 -8.68
CA ARG A 81 3.49 -11.41 -8.84
C ARG A 81 2.94 -10.11 -8.27
N GLN A 82 1.63 -9.90 -8.18
CA GLN A 82 1.06 -8.72 -7.54
C GLN A 82 1.07 -8.78 -6.00
N LEU A 83 1.26 -9.96 -5.41
CA LEU A 83 1.08 -10.21 -3.97
C LEU A 83 2.38 -10.49 -3.19
N SER A 84 3.55 -10.52 -3.83
CA SER A 84 4.81 -10.75 -3.10
C SER A 84 5.08 -9.63 -2.08
N THR A 85 5.48 -10.00 -0.86
CA THR A 85 5.80 -9.05 0.23
C THR A 85 6.85 -8.03 -0.16
N THR A 86 7.90 -8.42 -0.89
CA THR A 86 8.94 -7.50 -1.39
C THR A 86 8.36 -6.37 -2.25
N ARG A 87 7.44 -6.68 -3.16
CA ARG A 87 6.77 -5.66 -3.99
C ARG A 87 5.83 -4.78 -3.19
N LEU A 88 5.17 -5.33 -2.16
CA LEU A 88 4.38 -4.52 -1.24
C LEU A 88 5.28 -3.53 -0.50
N TYR A 89 6.47 -3.95 -0.04
CA TYR A 89 7.46 -3.04 0.54
C TYR A 89 7.92 -1.96 -0.44
N GLU A 90 8.23 -2.31 -1.69
CA GLU A 90 8.60 -1.34 -2.73
C GLU A 90 7.48 -0.33 -2.98
N LYS A 91 6.23 -0.79 -3.06
CA LYS A 91 5.05 0.07 -3.24
C LYS A 91 4.80 0.96 -2.02
N THR A 92 4.93 0.43 -0.80
CA THR A 92 4.87 1.22 0.44
C THR A 92 5.94 2.30 0.42
N ASN A 93 7.15 1.96 -0.05
CA ASN A 93 8.23 2.93 -0.15
C ASN A 93 7.90 4.03 -1.16
N LEU A 94 7.46 3.66 -2.36
CA LEU A 94 7.03 4.60 -3.40
C LEU A 94 5.88 5.52 -2.92
N PHE A 95 4.89 4.96 -2.25
CA PHE A 95 3.74 5.70 -1.73
C PHE A 95 4.16 6.76 -0.71
N LEU A 96 4.94 6.36 0.30
CA LEU A 96 5.39 7.25 1.38
C LEU A 96 6.45 8.27 0.88
N ASP A 97 7.45 7.85 0.09
CA ASP A 97 8.55 8.74 -0.33
C ASP A 97 8.18 9.68 -1.49
N ARG A 98 7.20 9.31 -2.32
CA ARG A 98 6.84 10.10 -3.52
C ARG A 98 5.42 10.61 -3.48
N HIS A 99 4.43 9.72 -3.50
CA HIS A 99 3.03 10.15 -3.68
C HIS A 99 2.54 11.03 -2.53
N LEU A 100 2.91 10.66 -1.29
CA LEU A 100 2.59 11.45 -0.11
C LEU A 100 3.37 12.76 -0.07
N VAL A 101 4.68 12.74 -0.32
CA VAL A 101 5.50 13.96 -0.37
C VAL A 101 4.94 14.93 -1.41
N GLU A 102 4.59 14.46 -2.61
CA GLU A 102 4.02 15.28 -3.67
C GLU A 102 2.67 15.88 -3.25
N SER A 103 1.78 15.09 -2.64
CA SER A 103 0.46 15.58 -2.22
C SER A 103 0.57 16.58 -1.06
N LEU A 104 1.43 16.32 -0.09
CA LEU A 104 1.70 17.21 1.05
C LEU A 104 2.37 18.51 0.59
N SER A 105 3.23 18.47 -0.43
CA SER A 105 3.91 19.67 -0.98
C SER A 105 2.96 20.61 -1.71
N ARG A 106 1.69 20.25 -1.89
CA ARG A 106 0.63 21.12 -2.42
C ARG A 106 -0.12 21.87 -1.32
N ILE A 107 0.19 21.62 -0.06
CA ILE A 107 -0.43 22.30 1.07
C ILE A 107 -0.01 23.78 1.04
N GLU A 108 -1.01 24.66 1.12
CA GLU A 108 -0.83 26.09 1.28
C GLU A 108 -1.37 26.54 2.64
N ILE A 109 -0.66 27.49 3.26
CA ILE A 109 -1.08 28.13 4.51
C ILE A 109 -1.08 29.65 4.29
N PRO A 110 -2.14 30.21 3.67
CA PRO A 110 -2.18 31.62 3.30
C PRO A 110 -2.03 32.60 4.46
N GLN A 111 -2.31 32.15 5.69
CA GLN A 111 -2.13 32.93 6.92
C GLN A 111 -0.67 33.26 7.22
N LEU A 112 0.27 32.47 6.70
CA LEU A 112 1.71 32.69 6.85
C LEU A 112 2.26 33.38 5.61
N GLN A 113 1.98 32.79 4.44
CA GLN A 113 2.48 33.28 3.17
C GLN A 113 1.52 32.85 2.05
N ALA A 114 0.87 33.84 1.42
CA ALA A 114 -0.04 33.58 0.30
C ALA A 114 0.74 33.11 -0.94
N GLU A 115 0.09 32.27 -1.76
CA GLU A 115 0.64 31.75 -3.03
C GLU A 115 1.95 30.96 -2.88
N GLN A 116 2.23 30.47 -1.66
CA GLN A 116 3.37 29.60 -1.40
C GLN A 116 2.92 28.30 -0.75
N THR A 117 3.51 27.23 -1.25
CA THR A 117 3.34 25.88 -0.72
C THR A 117 4.41 25.55 0.30
N VAL A 118 4.08 24.61 1.17
CA VAL A 118 5.00 24.12 2.20
C VAL A 118 6.12 23.29 1.57
N THR A 119 7.30 23.30 2.21
CA THR A 119 8.35 22.34 1.93
C THR A 119 8.16 21.10 2.79
N VAL A 120 8.21 19.92 2.19
CA VAL A 120 8.02 18.63 2.89
C VAL A 120 9.30 17.81 2.83
N MET A 121 9.84 17.45 3.99
CA MET A 121 11.06 16.66 4.13
C MET A 121 10.75 15.33 4.83
N PRO A 122 10.83 14.19 4.14
CA PRO A 122 10.75 12.89 4.80
C PRO A 122 12.03 12.63 5.60
N VAL A 123 11.90 12.21 6.86
CA VAL A 123 13.06 11.91 7.72
C VAL A 123 13.61 10.54 7.36
N THR A 124 14.87 10.53 6.91
CA THR A 124 15.61 9.30 6.62
C THR A 124 16.63 9.02 7.71
N ARG A 125 16.86 7.74 8.01
CA ARG A 125 17.91 7.32 8.93
C ARG A 125 19.27 7.37 8.23
N ALA A 126 20.33 7.44 9.04
CA ALA A 126 21.69 7.24 8.56
C ALA A 126 21.81 5.91 7.80
N SER A 127 22.64 5.88 6.76
CA SER A 127 22.85 4.71 5.89
C SER A 127 23.33 3.45 6.61
N THR A 128 23.80 3.59 7.85
CA THR A 128 24.28 2.51 8.73
C THR A 128 23.17 1.78 9.48
N VAL A 129 21.95 2.32 9.54
CA VAL A 129 20.82 1.67 10.22
C VAL A 129 19.98 0.91 9.22
N HIS A 130 19.67 -0.36 9.53
CA HIS A 130 18.81 -1.18 8.68
C HIS A 130 17.41 -0.57 8.59
N GLY A 131 16.91 -0.43 7.35
CA GLY A 131 15.70 0.35 7.05
C GLY A 131 16.03 1.83 6.84
N ARG A 132 15.71 2.36 5.65
CA ARG A 132 15.99 3.77 5.28
C ARG A 132 15.21 4.79 6.12
N ARG A 133 14.14 4.36 6.80
CA ARG A 133 13.20 5.23 7.53
C ARG A 133 13.30 5.05 9.02
N LYS A 134 12.83 6.06 9.74
CA LYS A 134 12.84 6.06 11.20
C LYS A 134 11.96 4.95 11.81
N ASP A 135 10.99 4.40 11.10
CA ASP A 135 10.08 3.37 11.63
C ASP A 135 9.82 2.20 10.67
N ILE A 136 9.31 1.09 11.25
CA ILE A 136 9.14 -0.22 10.59
C ILE A 136 8.10 -0.16 9.46
N PHE A 137 7.02 0.59 9.63
CA PHE A 137 5.89 0.65 8.69
C PHE A 137 5.38 2.09 8.43
N GLY A 138 6.23 3.09 8.65
CA GLY A 138 5.87 4.49 8.46
C GLY A 138 7.04 5.40 8.13
N CYS A 139 6.74 6.69 8.02
CA CYS A 139 7.70 7.74 7.74
C CYS A 139 7.35 8.98 8.55
N ASN A 140 8.36 9.64 9.13
CA ASN A 140 8.22 10.97 9.70
C ASN A 140 8.35 11.99 8.58
N TYR A 141 7.61 13.08 8.71
CA TYR A 141 7.66 14.22 7.81
C TYR A 141 7.85 15.48 8.62
N HIS A 142 8.74 16.34 8.12
CA HIS A 142 8.87 17.72 8.56
C HIS A 142 8.27 18.60 7.48
N LEU A 143 7.29 19.41 7.85
CA LEU A 143 6.65 20.39 6.99
C LEU A 143 7.07 21.78 7.46
N THR A 144 7.60 22.59 6.54
CA THR A 144 8.10 23.94 6.84
C THR A 144 7.55 24.98 5.87
N LEU A 145 7.26 26.18 6.39
CA LEU A 145 6.90 27.37 5.61
C LEU A 145 7.21 28.62 6.44
N ALA A 146 8.15 29.45 5.99
CA ALA A 146 8.68 30.56 6.78
C ALA A 146 9.11 30.07 8.18
N ASP A 147 8.61 30.69 9.25
CA ASP A 147 8.91 30.30 10.65
C ASP A 147 8.03 29.14 11.16
N PHE A 148 7.05 28.69 10.39
CA PHE A 148 6.21 27.55 10.77
C PHE A 148 6.91 26.25 10.48
N GLN A 149 6.93 25.38 11.48
CA GLN A 149 7.42 24.01 11.38
C GLN A 149 6.40 23.07 12.02
N MET A 150 6.24 21.91 11.40
CA MET A 150 5.34 20.87 11.86
C MET A 150 5.99 19.51 11.66
N LYS A 151 5.97 18.69 12.71
CA LYS A 151 6.42 17.30 12.65
C LYS A 151 5.22 16.37 12.78
N PHE A 152 5.18 15.35 11.94
CA PHE A 152 4.16 14.30 12.03
C PHE A 152 4.67 12.98 11.46
N TRP A 153 3.93 11.92 11.70
CA TRP A 153 4.23 10.58 11.22
C TRP A 153 3.06 10.03 10.42
N ILE A 154 3.35 9.32 9.34
CA ILE A 154 2.35 8.54 8.59
C ILE A 154 2.81 7.10 8.48
N GLY A 155 1.96 6.18 8.93
CA GLY A 155 2.12 4.74 8.81
C GLY A 155 1.14 4.13 7.83
N LEU A 156 1.61 3.14 7.08
CA LEU A 156 0.80 2.36 6.15
C LEU A 156 1.08 0.86 6.32
N ASN A 157 0.03 0.12 6.66
CA ASN A 157 0.06 -1.33 6.75
C ASN A 157 -1.06 -1.92 5.88
N VAL A 158 -0.77 -2.04 4.57
CA VAL A 158 -1.61 -2.63 3.51
C VAL A 158 -3.00 -2.00 3.34
N LYS A 159 -3.86 -2.12 4.36
CA LYS A 159 -5.20 -1.53 4.48
C LYS A 159 -5.33 -0.51 5.59
N ARG A 160 -4.47 -0.57 6.62
CA ARG A 160 -4.51 0.37 7.74
C ARG A 160 -3.61 1.56 7.44
N LEU A 161 -4.18 2.75 7.57
CA LEU A 161 -3.47 4.02 7.50
C LEU A 161 -3.54 4.69 8.87
N SER A 162 -2.42 5.24 9.32
CA SER A 162 -2.36 6.00 10.56
C SER A 162 -1.57 7.29 10.34
N VAL A 163 -2.11 8.41 10.79
CA VAL A 163 -1.44 9.71 10.80
C VAL A 163 -1.36 10.17 12.25
N ILE A 164 -0.15 10.49 12.71
CA ILE A 164 0.09 10.93 14.08
C ILE A 164 0.71 12.31 14.07
N TYR A 165 0.01 13.27 14.66
CA TYR A 165 0.46 14.64 14.81
C TYR A 165 0.90 14.87 16.25
N PHE A 166 2.02 15.54 16.47
CA PHE A 166 2.46 15.88 17.81
C PHE A 166 2.29 17.38 18.06
N VAL A 167 1.75 17.71 19.23
CA VAL A 167 1.53 19.08 19.68
C VAL A 167 2.29 19.28 20.99
N LYS A 168 3.05 20.35 21.11
CA LYS A 168 3.64 20.76 22.38
C LYS A 168 2.57 21.40 23.26
N VAL A 169 2.46 20.94 24.50
CA VAL A 169 1.47 21.41 25.48
C VAL A 169 2.14 21.82 26.78
N SER A 170 1.41 22.52 27.65
CA SER A 170 1.91 22.87 28.98
C SER A 170 1.69 21.73 29.99
N GLY A 171 0.71 20.87 29.72
CA GLY A 171 0.36 19.74 30.58
C GLY A 171 -0.80 18.91 30.03
N PRO A 172 -1.24 17.89 30.77
CA PRO A 172 -2.32 16.99 30.35
C PRO A 172 -3.69 17.68 30.23
N ASP A 173 -3.91 18.78 30.95
CA ASP A 173 -5.18 19.53 30.93
C ASP A 173 -5.48 20.18 29.57
N ASP A 174 -4.46 20.34 28.71
CA ASP A 174 -4.62 20.91 27.37
C ASP A 174 -5.34 19.96 26.39
N ILE A 175 -5.51 18.67 26.71
CA ILE A 175 -6.11 17.68 25.80
C ILE A 175 -7.52 18.08 25.36
N GLU A 176 -8.40 18.44 26.29
CA GLU A 176 -9.80 18.79 25.97
C GLU A 176 -9.87 20.08 25.15
N LYS A 177 -8.97 21.02 25.42
CA LYS A 177 -8.82 22.24 24.62
C LYS A 177 -8.39 21.92 23.19
N LEU A 178 -7.42 21.02 23.01
CA LEU A 178 -6.97 20.58 21.68
C LEU A 178 -8.08 19.85 20.92
N LYS A 179 -8.85 18.99 21.58
CA LYS A 179 -10.02 18.32 21.00
C LYS A 179 -11.01 19.33 20.45
N GLU A 180 -11.34 20.37 21.22
CA GLU A 180 -12.27 21.40 20.77
C GLU A 180 -11.69 22.25 19.62
N VAL A 181 -10.42 22.66 19.71
CA VAL A 181 -9.75 23.44 18.67
C VAL A 181 -9.70 22.70 17.34
N PHE A 182 -9.35 21.41 17.35
CA PHE A 182 -9.24 20.59 16.15
C PHE A 182 -10.51 19.82 15.80
N ARG A 183 -11.63 20.07 16.50
CA ARG A 183 -12.90 19.36 16.30
C ARG A 183 -13.30 19.32 14.83
N PHE A 184 -13.26 20.45 14.12
CA PHE A 184 -13.65 20.49 12.72
C PHE A 184 -12.73 19.68 11.79
N THR A 185 -11.42 19.63 12.09
CA THR A 185 -10.47 18.83 11.33
C THR A 185 -10.78 17.34 11.48
N PHE A 186 -10.93 16.87 12.73
CA PHE A 186 -11.10 15.44 12.99
C PHE A 186 -12.54 14.96 12.76
N SER A 187 -13.56 15.78 12.98
CA SER A 187 -14.93 15.46 12.56
C SER A 187 -15.07 15.36 11.04
N GLY A 188 -14.23 16.07 10.28
CA GLY A 188 -14.12 15.87 8.83
C GLY A 188 -13.54 14.51 8.48
N ALA A 189 -12.42 14.14 9.12
CA ALA A 189 -11.76 12.86 8.94
C ALA A 189 -12.65 11.67 9.37
N GLU A 190 -13.39 11.80 10.47
CA GLU A 190 -14.31 10.76 10.96
C GLU A 190 -15.39 10.39 9.93
N LYS A 191 -15.87 11.35 9.13
CA LYS A 191 -16.83 11.08 8.04
C LYS A 191 -16.24 10.24 6.91
N VAL A 192 -14.92 10.23 6.78
CA VAL A 192 -14.17 9.41 5.83
C VAL A 192 -13.74 8.07 6.46
N GLY A 193 -14.06 7.85 7.75
CA GLY A 193 -13.82 6.59 8.45
C GLY A 193 -12.60 6.60 9.37
N TYR A 194 -11.96 7.74 9.60
CA TYR A 194 -10.90 7.81 10.61
C TYR A 194 -11.46 7.74 12.03
N HIS A 195 -10.69 7.16 12.93
CA HIS A 195 -10.86 7.24 14.36
C HIS A 195 -9.70 8.03 14.94
N THR A 196 -10.02 9.10 15.67
CA THR A 196 -9.01 9.99 16.25
C THR A 196 -8.93 9.85 17.76
N ASN A 197 -7.74 9.53 18.27
CA ASN A 197 -7.44 9.52 19.70
C ASN A 197 -6.41 10.61 20.05
N PHE A 198 -6.48 11.10 21.29
CA PHE A 198 -5.55 12.08 21.83
C PHE A 198 -4.86 11.46 23.05
N GLU A 199 -3.55 11.38 23.02
CA GLU A 199 -2.75 10.77 24.08
C GLU A 199 -1.67 11.72 24.53
N HIS A 200 -1.67 12.04 25.83
CA HIS A 200 -0.60 12.80 26.45
C HIS A 200 0.59 11.91 26.75
N ALA A 201 1.79 12.45 26.51
CA ALA A 201 3.04 11.86 26.92
C ALA A 201 3.99 12.95 27.41
N GLN A 202 4.93 12.55 28.25
CA GLN A 202 6.06 13.38 28.64
C GLN A 202 7.34 12.78 28.07
N LEU A 203 8.05 13.53 27.23
CA LEU A 203 9.30 13.12 26.61
C LEU A 203 10.40 14.07 27.08
N GLY A 204 11.20 13.62 28.05
CA GLY A 204 12.14 14.49 28.74
C GLY A 204 11.40 15.60 29.51
N ASP A 205 11.78 16.84 29.25
CA ASP A 205 11.17 18.03 29.88
C ASP A 205 9.99 18.61 29.08
N GLU A 206 9.61 17.97 27.96
CA GLU A 206 8.50 18.43 27.13
C GLU A 206 7.24 17.59 27.36
N HIS A 207 6.11 18.27 27.57
CA HIS A 207 4.79 17.67 27.48
C HIS A 207 4.30 17.73 26.04
N ILE A 208 3.85 16.59 25.53
CA ILE A 208 3.30 16.47 24.19
C ILE A 208 1.92 15.83 24.25
N VAL A 209 1.07 16.21 23.30
CA VAL A 209 -0.14 15.46 22.96
C VAL A 209 0.04 14.91 21.56
N SER A 210 -0.06 13.58 21.45
CA SER A 210 -0.09 12.87 20.19
C SER A 210 -1.55 12.67 19.76
N MET A 211 -1.86 13.08 18.53
CA MET A 211 -3.20 12.97 17.93
C MET A 211 -3.14 11.89 16.86
N TRP A 212 -3.74 10.74 17.16
CA TRP A 212 -3.69 9.52 16.35
C TRP A 212 -4.95 9.40 15.51
N SER A 213 -4.87 9.69 14.22
CA SER A 213 -5.95 9.49 13.27
C SER A 213 -5.71 8.21 12.49
N THR A 214 -6.53 7.17 12.71
CA THR A 214 -6.37 5.85 12.08
C THR A 214 -7.60 5.44 11.30
N VAL A 215 -7.42 4.90 10.10
CA VAL A 215 -8.50 4.37 9.25
C VAL A 215 -8.13 3.00 8.71
N PHE A 216 -9.15 2.18 8.46
CA PHE A 216 -9.04 0.92 7.74
C PHE A 216 -9.74 1.04 6.40
N ALA A 217 -8.97 1.04 5.31
CA ALA A 217 -9.52 1.11 3.96
C ALA A 217 -10.26 -0.20 3.61
N GLU A 218 -11.34 -0.07 2.85
CA GLU A 218 -12.12 -1.22 2.35
C GLU A 218 -11.23 -2.11 1.46
N HIS A 219 -10.49 -1.47 0.56
CA HIS A 219 -9.59 -2.10 -0.40
C HIS A 219 -8.11 -1.95 -0.01
N ALA A 220 -7.25 -2.77 -0.61
CA ALA A 220 -5.81 -2.62 -0.43
C ALA A 220 -5.30 -1.34 -1.12
N ILE A 221 -4.72 -0.42 -0.34
CA ILE A 221 -4.29 0.90 -0.79
C ILE A 221 -3.24 0.77 -1.89
N LEU A 222 -2.19 -0.02 -1.64
CA LEU A 222 -1.04 -0.17 -2.57
C LEU A 222 -1.37 -0.90 -3.88
N GLY A 223 -2.49 -1.62 -3.92
CA GLY A 223 -2.94 -2.34 -5.11
C GLY A 223 -3.74 -1.48 -6.08
N ASN A 224 -4.35 -0.40 -5.60
CA ASN A 224 -5.35 0.36 -6.35
C ASN A 224 -4.93 1.84 -6.48
N PRO A 225 -4.60 2.33 -7.69
CA PRO A 225 -4.22 3.73 -7.90
C PRO A 225 -5.26 4.75 -7.46
N ALA A 226 -6.55 4.45 -7.59
CA ALA A 226 -7.62 5.33 -7.16
C ALA A 226 -7.62 5.49 -5.63
N GLU A 227 -7.43 4.38 -4.90
CA GLU A 227 -7.25 4.40 -3.44
C GLU A 227 -6.00 5.18 -3.06
N GLN A 228 -4.86 4.96 -3.75
CA GLN A 228 -3.64 5.71 -3.45
C GLN A 228 -3.85 7.22 -3.56
N LEU A 229 -4.46 7.67 -4.67
CA LEU A 229 -4.75 9.08 -4.90
C LEU A 229 -5.70 9.64 -3.85
N PHE A 230 -6.79 8.90 -3.57
CA PHE A 230 -7.76 9.29 -2.56
C PHE A 230 -7.09 9.51 -1.20
N TRP A 231 -6.34 8.52 -0.71
CA TRP A 231 -5.70 8.60 0.60
C TRP A 231 -4.60 9.67 0.65
N THR A 232 -3.78 9.85 -0.40
CA THR A 232 -2.76 10.91 -0.36
C THR A 232 -3.38 12.31 -0.35
N GLN A 233 -4.49 12.52 -1.08
CA GLN A 233 -5.22 13.78 -1.08
C GLN A 233 -5.92 14.03 0.27
N ASP A 234 -6.59 13.02 0.81
CA ASP A 234 -7.31 13.13 2.07
C ASP A 234 -6.36 13.43 3.25
N ILE A 235 -5.23 12.73 3.32
CA ILE A 235 -4.17 13.03 4.30
C ILE A 235 -3.67 14.47 4.15
N ALA A 236 -3.45 14.94 2.92
CA ALA A 236 -2.99 16.31 2.67
C ALA A 236 -4.03 17.35 3.09
N MET A 237 -5.32 17.12 2.81
CA MET A 237 -6.42 17.99 3.25
C MET A 237 -6.55 18.02 4.77
N MET A 238 -6.48 16.86 5.44
CA MET A 238 -6.49 16.77 6.90
C MET A 238 -5.30 17.53 7.50
N THR A 239 -4.10 17.31 6.96
CA THR A 239 -2.87 17.98 7.40
C THR A 239 -2.93 19.48 7.19
N GLN A 240 -3.44 19.95 6.05
CA GLN A 240 -3.64 21.38 5.77
C GLN A 240 -4.64 22.00 6.75
N SER A 241 -5.78 21.34 6.98
CA SER A 241 -6.79 21.79 7.94
C SER A 241 -6.20 21.92 9.34
N LEU A 242 -5.41 20.93 9.78
CA LEU A 242 -4.71 20.95 11.05
C LEU A 242 -3.70 22.09 11.13
N ALA A 243 -2.80 22.21 10.14
CA ALA A 243 -1.76 23.25 10.13
C ALA A 243 -2.37 24.66 10.15
N ARG A 244 -3.39 24.91 9.33
CA ARG A 244 -4.10 26.21 9.30
C ARG A 244 -4.81 26.52 10.61
N THR A 245 -5.34 25.50 11.28
CA THR A 245 -5.95 25.63 12.60
C THR A 245 -4.89 25.94 13.65
N ALA A 246 -3.77 25.22 13.65
CA ALA A 246 -2.68 25.47 14.58
C ALA A 246 -2.12 26.89 14.43
N VAL A 247 -1.93 27.37 13.20
CA VAL A 247 -1.52 28.77 12.95
C VAL A 247 -2.53 29.77 13.51
N ARG A 248 -3.83 29.55 13.29
CA ARG A 248 -4.90 30.43 13.79
C ARG A 248 -4.92 30.53 15.31
N TYR A 249 -4.69 29.40 15.99
CA TYR A 249 -4.73 29.30 17.45
C TYR A 249 -3.36 29.40 18.13
N LYS A 250 -2.29 29.64 17.37
CA LYS A 250 -0.89 29.70 17.84
C LYS A 250 -0.47 28.43 18.60
N ILE A 251 -0.84 27.27 18.07
CA ILE A 251 -0.45 25.96 18.60
C ILE A 251 0.89 25.54 18.01
N ASP A 252 1.81 25.10 18.87
CA ASP A 252 3.14 24.63 18.48
C ASP A 252 3.09 23.14 18.07
N LEU A 253 3.43 22.88 16.81
CA LEU A 253 3.47 21.55 16.18
C LEU A 253 4.91 21.05 15.95
N ASN A 254 5.90 21.71 16.57
CA ASN A 254 7.31 21.39 16.41
C ASN A 254 7.96 20.96 17.73
N PRO A 255 7.52 19.84 18.34
CA PRO A 255 8.20 19.33 19.52
C PRO A 255 9.64 18.93 19.21
N SER A 256 10.49 18.88 20.24
CA SER A 256 11.85 18.36 20.11
C SER A 256 11.84 16.87 19.75
N ALA A 257 10.85 16.14 20.26
CA ALA A 257 10.62 14.74 19.96
C ALA A 257 10.22 14.53 18.50
N GLU A 258 10.76 13.47 17.91
CA GLU A 258 10.34 13.02 16.60
C GLU A 258 9.09 12.15 16.71
N PRO A 259 8.04 12.44 15.92
CA PRO A 259 6.78 11.68 15.97
C PRO A 259 6.96 10.21 15.60
N GLY A 260 6.16 9.36 16.18
CA GLY A 260 6.12 7.94 15.86
C GLY A 260 5.14 7.23 16.79
N PRO A 261 4.87 5.94 16.55
CA PRO A 261 4.14 5.13 17.49
C PRO A 261 4.90 5.07 18.83
N LEU A 262 4.29 5.59 19.89
CA LEU A 262 4.83 5.57 21.26
C LEU A 262 4.65 4.20 21.92
#